data_AF-A0A8H7CLF2-F1
#
_entry.id   AF-A0A8H7CLF2-F1
#
_cell.length_a   1.000
_cell.length_b   1.000
_cell.length_c   1.000
_cell.angle_alpha   90.00
_cell.angle_beta   90.00
_cell.angle_gamma   90.00
#
_symmetry.space_group_name_H-M   'P 1'
#
loop_
_entity.id
_entity.type
_entity.pdbx_description
1 polymer ?
#
loop_
_entity_poly.entity_id
_entity_poly.type
_entity_poly.pdbx_seq_one_letter_code
_entity_poly.pdbx_strand_id
1 'polypeptide(L)'
;MRLQLLQLVLAALCSTACTSKTANIPFYIISNGETPSLGRPGLTPIGKQRAESCIPNVFSQLNIGLIITCTVDRDGKEGLKCAAANETAVPLAKTLGINISTCATGDGADDDCPNNTLQKFNKNSNQSVLFVWDSTDMEDLIENVDTDAGLDNDQLALHADLILTVNPKDLRNVAVTSMNCTGIDGTA
;
A
#
# COMPACT_ATOMS: atom_id res chain seq x y z
N MET A 1 -51.78 -21.22 52.29
CA MET A 1 -50.61 -21.80 51.59
C MET A 1 -50.50 -21.12 50.23
N ARG A 2 -49.34 -20.47 49.99
CA ARG A 2 -48.75 -20.04 48.71
C ARG A 2 -49.32 -18.82 47.95
N LEU A 3 -48.58 -17.73 48.19
CA LEU A 3 -48.34 -16.52 47.40
C LEU A 3 -47.41 -16.85 46.21
N GLN A 4 -47.75 -16.51 44.96
CA GLN A 4 -46.80 -16.42 43.83
C GLN A 4 -47.28 -15.35 42.84
N LEU A 5 -46.86 -14.09 43.00
CA LEU A 5 -45.68 -13.42 42.42
C LEU A 5 -45.71 -13.27 40.89
N LEU A 6 -46.07 -12.05 40.50
CA LEU A 6 -45.87 -11.36 39.23
C LEU A 6 -44.41 -11.50 38.74
N GLN A 7 -44.19 -11.92 37.51
CA GLN A 7 -42.88 -11.82 36.85
C GLN A 7 -43.02 -11.00 35.56
N LEU A 8 -42.66 -9.71 35.66
CA LEU A 8 -42.32 -8.89 34.51
C LEU A 8 -40.97 -9.37 33.97
N VAL A 9 -40.94 -9.85 32.73
CA VAL A 9 -39.70 -10.13 31.99
C VAL A 9 -39.20 -8.82 31.40
N LEU A 10 -38.22 -8.20 32.06
CA LEU A 10 -37.52 -7.03 31.53
C LEU A 10 -36.42 -7.52 30.58
N ALA A 11 -36.67 -7.50 29.28
CA ALA A 11 -35.67 -7.81 28.25
C ALA A 11 -34.69 -6.63 28.12
N ALA A 12 -33.54 -6.74 28.78
CA ALA A 12 -32.44 -5.79 28.62
C ALA A 12 -31.76 -6.01 27.25
N LEU A 13 -32.10 -5.18 26.26
CA LEU A 13 -31.30 -5.05 25.04
C LEU A 13 -29.95 -4.43 25.43
N CYS A 14 -28.93 -5.28 25.58
CA CYS A 14 -27.56 -4.83 25.72
C CYS A 14 -27.09 -4.36 24.34
N SER A 15 -27.30 -3.08 24.03
CA SER A 15 -26.70 -2.42 22.88
C SER A 15 -25.21 -2.29 23.14
N THR A 16 -24.44 -3.34 22.83
CA THR A 16 -22.99 -3.25 22.71
C THR A 16 -22.68 -2.25 21.60
N ALA A 17 -22.43 -1.00 21.98
CA ALA A 17 -21.79 -0.05 21.11
C ALA A 17 -20.39 -0.60 20.80
N CYS A 18 -20.21 -1.18 19.62
CA CYS A 18 -18.90 -1.39 19.05
C CYS A 18 -18.26 -0.01 18.90
N THR A 19 -17.49 0.40 19.90
CA THR A 19 -16.55 1.50 19.73
C THR A 19 -15.51 1.02 18.74
N SER A 20 -15.67 1.43 17.48
CA SER A 20 -14.66 1.28 16.43
C SER A 20 -13.42 2.06 16.88
N LYS A 21 -12.54 1.42 17.66
CA LYS A 21 -11.17 1.87 17.80
C LYS A 21 -10.63 1.87 16.37
N THR A 22 -10.38 3.03 15.79
CA THR A 22 -9.58 3.13 14.56
C THR A 22 -8.29 2.40 14.85
N ALA A 23 -8.18 1.19 14.31
CA ALA A 23 -7.01 0.37 14.51
C ALA A 23 -5.84 1.11 13.84
N ASN A 24 -4.74 1.22 14.56
CA ASN A 24 -3.52 1.84 14.05
C ASN A 24 -2.83 0.87 13.11
N ILE A 25 -3.38 0.70 11.92
CA ILE A 25 -2.97 -0.30 10.95
C ILE A 25 -1.86 0.29 10.09
N PRO A 26 -0.66 -0.30 10.10
CA PRO A 26 0.42 0.19 9.24
C PRO A 26 0.02 0.09 7.77
N PHE A 27 0.55 1.02 6.99
CA PHE A 27 0.58 0.89 5.54
C PHE A 27 2.02 0.74 5.06
N TYR A 28 2.16 0.23 3.85
CA TYR A 28 3.44 -0.14 3.27
C TYR A 28 3.64 0.62 1.98
N ILE A 29 4.88 0.98 1.68
CA ILE A 29 5.28 1.59 0.40
C ILE A 29 6.43 0.78 -0.17
N ILE A 30 6.33 0.46 -1.46
CA ILE A 30 7.41 -0.13 -2.26
C ILE A 30 7.50 0.63 -3.61
N SER A 31 8.70 0.69 -4.17
CA SER A 31 8.90 1.08 -5.56
C SER A 31 8.55 -0.07 -6.52
N ASN A 32 8.47 0.23 -7.81
CA ASN A 32 8.39 -0.79 -8.86
C ASN A 32 9.61 -1.72 -8.84
N GLY A 33 9.42 -2.94 -9.36
CA GLY A 33 10.52 -3.85 -9.63
C GLY A 33 11.52 -3.30 -10.65
N GLU A 34 12.65 -3.97 -10.81
CA GLU A 34 13.78 -3.53 -11.63
C GLU A 34 13.36 -3.25 -13.08
N THR A 35 13.60 -2.03 -13.56
CA THR A 35 13.28 -1.55 -14.91
C THR A 35 14.50 -1.56 -15.82
N PRO A 36 14.33 -1.65 -17.16
CA PRO A 36 15.46 -1.60 -18.07
C PRO A 36 16.12 -0.21 -18.04
N SER A 37 17.44 -0.19 -18.28
CA SER A 37 18.18 1.06 -18.40
C SER A 37 17.70 1.94 -19.56
N LEU A 38 18.07 3.22 -19.49
CA LEU A 38 17.71 4.24 -20.49
C LEU A 38 16.20 4.53 -20.58
N GLY A 39 15.46 4.31 -19.47
CA GLY A 39 14.05 4.69 -19.37
C GLY A 39 13.11 3.90 -20.28
N ARG A 40 13.46 2.65 -20.62
CA ARG A 40 12.53 1.80 -21.39
C ARG A 40 11.38 1.35 -20.50
N PRO A 41 10.16 1.22 -21.05
CA PRO A 41 8.99 0.86 -20.27
C PRO A 41 9.02 -0.59 -19.78
N GLY A 42 8.33 -0.83 -18.66
CA GLY A 42 8.06 -2.17 -18.10
C GLY A 42 9.18 -2.72 -17.23
N LEU A 43 9.04 -3.99 -16.83
CA LEU A 43 9.99 -4.68 -15.96
C LEU A 43 11.05 -5.48 -16.73
N THR A 44 12.27 -5.51 -16.19
CA THR A 44 13.31 -6.48 -16.57
C THR A 44 12.91 -7.91 -16.17
N PRO A 45 13.61 -8.96 -16.64
CA PRO A 45 13.38 -10.31 -16.15
C PRO A 45 13.50 -10.45 -14.63
N ILE A 46 14.45 -9.73 -14.01
CA ILE A 46 14.63 -9.70 -12.54
C ILE A 46 13.44 -8.99 -11.88
N GLY A 47 13.01 -7.84 -12.41
CA GLY A 47 11.83 -7.13 -11.94
C GLY A 47 10.54 -7.96 -12.02
N LYS A 48 10.37 -8.74 -13.10
CA LYS A 48 9.26 -9.69 -13.21
C LYS A 48 9.35 -10.79 -12.16
N GLN A 49 10.54 -11.35 -11.94
CA GLN A 49 10.73 -12.35 -10.90
C GLN A 49 10.42 -11.80 -9.50
N ARG A 50 10.83 -10.57 -9.19
CA ARG A 50 10.48 -9.87 -7.94
C ARG A 50 8.96 -9.73 -7.81
N ALA A 51 8.30 -9.21 -8.85
CA ALA A 51 6.85 -8.99 -8.88
C ALA A 51 6.05 -10.29 -8.77
N GLU A 52 6.45 -11.35 -9.48
CA GLU A 52 5.69 -12.59 -9.60
C GLU A 52 5.93 -13.54 -8.42
N SER A 53 7.14 -13.56 -7.86
CA SER A 53 7.54 -14.57 -6.88
C SER A 53 7.90 -14.00 -5.51
N CYS A 54 8.54 -12.84 -5.43
CA CYS A 54 8.97 -12.33 -4.14
C CYS A 54 7.86 -11.56 -3.42
N ILE A 55 7.33 -10.51 -4.07
CA ILE A 55 6.34 -9.62 -3.48
C ILE A 55 5.10 -10.41 -2.98
N PRO A 56 4.53 -11.37 -3.74
CA PRO A 56 3.43 -12.21 -3.24
C PRO A 56 3.76 -12.98 -1.97
N ASN A 57 4.97 -13.53 -1.86
CA ASN A 57 5.40 -14.29 -0.68
C ASN A 57 5.58 -13.39 0.54
N VAL A 58 6.12 -12.18 0.37
CA VAL A 58 6.30 -11.20 1.45
C VAL A 58 4.95 -10.66 1.93
N PHE A 59 4.13 -10.15 1.01
CA PHE A 59 2.95 -9.36 1.36
C PHE A 59 1.69 -10.19 1.64
N SER A 60 1.65 -11.47 1.23
CA SER A 60 0.52 -12.37 1.56
C SER A 60 0.31 -12.56 3.07
N GLN A 61 1.34 -12.32 3.88
CA GLN A 61 1.27 -12.44 5.34
C GLN A 61 0.87 -11.13 6.04
N LEU A 62 0.80 -10.01 5.32
CA LEU A 62 0.64 -8.66 5.89
C LEU A 62 -0.82 -8.16 5.90
N ASN A 63 -1.79 -9.04 5.67
CA ASN A 63 -3.23 -8.71 5.67
C ASN A 63 -3.56 -7.47 4.80
N ILE A 64 -3.00 -7.41 3.58
CA ILE A 64 -3.25 -6.33 2.63
C ILE A 64 -4.67 -6.46 2.08
N GLY A 65 -5.45 -5.39 2.20
CA GLY A 65 -6.81 -5.32 1.69
C GLY A 65 -7.00 -4.31 0.55
N LEU A 66 -5.99 -3.49 0.28
CA LEU A 66 -5.97 -2.54 -0.83
C LEU A 66 -4.55 -2.36 -1.34
N ILE A 67 -4.40 -2.34 -2.65
CA ILE A 67 -3.19 -1.87 -3.33
C ILE A 67 -3.52 -0.56 -4.03
N ILE A 68 -2.72 0.46 -3.82
CA ILE A 68 -2.80 1.75 -4.50
C ILE A 68 -1.55 1.89 -5.37
N THR A 69 -1.72 2.24 -6.63
CA THR A 69 -0.62 2.51 -7.55
C THR A 69 -0.88 3.78 -8.35
N CYS A 70 0.07 4.21 -9.15
CA CYS A 70 -0.12 5.35 -10.03
C CYS A 70 -0.78 4.93 -11.35
N THR A 71 -1.52 5.85 -11.97
CA THR A 71 -2.34 5.59 -13.16
C THR A 71 -1.45 5.46 -14.39
N VAL A 72 -1.69 4.47 -15.23
CA VAL A 72 -1.00 4.35 -16.53
C VAL A 72 -1.72 5.23 -17.55
N ASP A 73 -1.02 6.19 -18.17
CA ASP A 73 -1.59 6.97 -19.28
C ASP A 73 -1.82 6.07 -20.49
N ARG A 74 -2.95 6.26 -21.18
CA ARG A 74 -3.32 5.55 -22.40
C ARG A 74 -3.01 6.33 -23.67
N ASP A 75 -2.82 7.64 -23.60
CA ASP A 75 -2.93 8.52 -24.77
C ASP A 75 -1.62 9.22 -25.16
N GLY A 76 -0.50 8.95 -24.47
CA GLY A 76 0.84 9.31 -24.93
C GLY A 76 1.11 10.81 -25.01
N LYS A 77 0.30 11.61 -24.31
CA LYS A 77 0.48 13.05 -24.19
C LYS A 77 0.90 13.34 -22.76
N GLU A 78 2.22 13.30 -22.59
CA GLU A 78 2.93 13.75 -21.39
C GLU A 78 2.68 12.87 -20.14
N GLY A 79 3.54 11.85 -20.00
CA GLY A 79 4.12 11.50 -18.71
C GLY A 79 3.21 10.94 -17.63
N LEU A 80 2.72 9.70 -17.77
CA LEU A 80 2.45 8.89 -16.58
C LEU A 80 3.39 7.68 -16.52
N LYS A 81 4.47 7.87 -15.77
CA LYS A 81 5.51 6.89 -15.45
C LYS A 81 4.95 5.86 -14.46
N CYS A 82 4.16 4.90 -14.93
CA CYS A 82 3.50 3.96 -13.99
C CYS A 82 3.39 2.53 -14.49
N ALA A 83 3.81 2.25 -15.73
CA ALA A 83 3.69 0.91 -16.30
C ALA A 83 4.42 -0.13 -15.43
N ALA A 84 5.64 0.18 -14.98
CA ALA A 84 6.43 -0.71 -14.13
C ALA A 84 5.79 -0.90 -12.75
N ALA A 85 5.29 0.16 -12.11
CA ALA A 85 4.60 0.07 -10.83
C ALA A 85 3.34 -0.79 -10.92
N ASN A 86 2.54 -0.61 -11.99
CA ASN A 86 1.35 -1.40 -12.24
C ASN A 86 1.70 -2.88 -12.50
N GLU A 87 2.69 -3.14 -13.38
CA GLU A 87 3.20 -4.49 -13.64
C GLU A 87 3.72 -5.17 -12.36
N THR A 88 4.30 -4.41 -11.44
CA THR A 88 4.79 -4.90 -10.14
C THR A 88 3.65 -5.27 -9.20
N ALA A 89 2.57 -4.48 -9.18
CA ALA A 89 1.43 -4.66 -8.28
C ALA A 89 0.50 -5.82 -8.68
N VAL A 90 0.34 -6.06 -10.00
CA VAL A 90 -0.66 -6.99 -10.55
C VAL A 90 -0.54 -8.43 -10.00
N PRO A 91 0.65 -9.05 -9.91
CA PRO A 91 0.75 -10.43 -9.41
C PRO A 91 0.29 -10.58 -7.96
N LEU A 92 0.61 -9.63 -7.08
CA LEU A 92 0.13 -9.64 -5.69
C LEU A 92 -1.39 -9.46 -5.63
N ALA A 93 -1.93 -8.50 -6.38
CA ALA A 93 -3.38 -8.26 -6.43
C ALA A 93 -4.15 -9.53 -6.83
N LYS A 94 -3.65 -10.24 -7.85
CA LYS A 94 -4.19 -11.54 -8.27
C LYS A 94 -4.07 -12.60 -7.19
N THR A 95 -2.92 -12.69 -6.52
CA THR A 95 -2.68 -13.66 -5.43
C THR A 95 -3.64 -13.44 -4.26
N LEU A 96 -3.91 -12.19 -3.91
CA LEU A 96 -4.80 -11.80 -2.81
C LEU A 96 -6.28 -11.76 -3.22
N GLY A 97 -6.59 -11.78 -4.52
CA GLY A 97 -7.95 -11.62 -5.03
C GLY A 97 -8.54 -10.24 -4.76
N ILE A 98 -7.72 -9.19 -4.77
CA ILE A 98 -8.12 -7.80 -4.50
C ILE A 98 -7.95 -6.92 -5.74
N ASN A 99 -8.65 -5.79 -5.76
CA ASN A 99 -8.52 -4.78 -6.81
C ASN A 99 -7.38 -3.81 -6.50
N ILE A 100 -6.82 -3.24 -7.56
CA ILE A 100 -5.87 -2.13 -7.49
C ILE A 100 -6.64 -0.82 -7.68
N SER A 101 -6.41 0.15 -6.80
CA SER A 101 -6.81 1.54 -6.99
C SER A 101 -5.68 2.32 -7.62
N THR A 102 -6.02 3.32 -8.43
CA THR A 102 -5.02 4.14 -9.13
C THR A 102 -5.22 5.63 -8.83
N CYS A 103 -4.12 6.36 -8.66
CA CYS A 103 -4.09 7.82 -8.55
C CYS A 103 -3.30 8.43 -9.71
N ALA A 104 -3.72 9.57 -10.24
CA ALA A 104 -2.96 10.27 -11.27
C ALA A 104 -1.68 10.88 -10.68
N THR A 105 -0.68 11.14 -11.53
CA THR A 105 0.58 11.81 -11.15
C THR A 105 0.91 12.92 -12.13
N GLY A 106 1.86 13.79 -11.77
CA GLY A 106 2.31 14.89 -12.61
C GLY A 106 1.40 16.12 -12.57
N ASP A 107 1.70 17.08 -13.44
CA ASP A 107 1.10 18.42 -13.41
C ASP A 107 -0.43 18.38 -13.54
N GLY A 108 -1.12 18.94 -12.54
CA GLY A 108 -2.57 19.00 -12.50
C GLY A 108 -3.27 17.72 -12.03
N ALA A 109 -2.50 16.74 -11.53
CA ALA A 109 -3.06 15.61 -10.79
C ALA A 109 -3.66 16.04 -9.44
N ASP A 110 -4.51 15.18 -8.89
CA ASP A 110 -5.01 15.32 -7.52
C ASP A 110 -3.98 14.72 -6.55
N ASP A 111 -3.09 15.58 -6.05
CA ASP A 111 -2.02 15.21 -5.11
C ASP A 111 -2.57 14.59 -3.81
N ASP A 112 -3.81 14.92 -3.43
CA ASP A 112 -4.45 14.33 -2.26
C ASP A 112 -5.00 12.91 -2.51
N CYS A 113 -5.02 12.43 -3.77
CA CYS A 113 -5.62 11.14 -4.13
C CYS A 113 -5.06 9.94 -3.32
N PRO A 114 -3.73 9.77 -3.16
CA PRO A 114 -3.16 8.66 -2.39
C PRO A 114 -3.65 8.66 -0.94
N ASN A 115 -3.56 9.80 -0.24
CA ASN A 115 -3.96 9.94 1.15
C ASN A 115 -5.49 9.83 1.31
N ASN A 116 -6.28 10.48 0.45
CA ASN A 116 -7.74 10.37 0.47
C ASN A 116 -8.21 8.92 0.28
N THR A 117 -7.56 8.18 -0.61
CA THR A 117 -7.86 6.76 -0.85
C THR A 117 -7.53 5.90 0.37
N LEU A 118 -6.34 6.10 0.98
CA LEU A 118 -5.93 5.45 2.23
C LEU A 118 -6.92 5.73 3.36
N GLN A 119 -7.23 7.00 3.63
CA GLN A 119 -8.16 7.42 4.68
C GLN A 119 -9.56 6.86 4.47
N LYS A 120 -10.04 6.84 3.23
CA LYS A 120 -11.36 6.27 2.89
C LYS A 120 -11.40 4.76 3.13
N PHE A 121 -10.33 4.04 2.80
CA PHE A 121 -10.23 2.60 3.06
C PHE A 121 -10.18 2.31 4.55
N ASN A 122 -9.32 3.00 5.30
CA ASN A 122 -9.13 2.79 6.74
C ASN A 122 -10.37 3.12 7.58
N LYS A 123 -11.27 3.97 7.10
CA LYS A 123 -12.58 4.22 7.77
C LYS A 123 -13.47 2.98 7.84
N ASN A 124 -13.29 2.03 6.92
CA ASN A 124 -14.21 0.90 6.73
C ASN A 124 -13.52 -0.47 6.83
N SER A 125 -12.21 -0.50 7.06
CA SER A 125 -11.40 -1.71 7.00
C SER A 125 -10.42 -1.79 8.15
N ASN A 126 -10.10 -3.02 8.56
CA ASN A 126 -9.01 -3.31 9.50
C ASN A 126 -7.77 -3.91 8.81
N GLN A 127 -7.71 -3.83 7.48
CA GLN A 127 -6.63 -4.38 6.65
C GLN A 127 -5.61 -3.30 6.30
N SER A 128 -4.39 -3.72 5.99
CA SER A 128 -3.32 -2.81 5.57
C SER A 128 -3.46 -2.40 4.11
N VAL A 129 -2.85 -1.25 3.79
CA VAL A 129 -2.74 -0.73 2.43
C VAL A 129 -1.29 -0.87 1.97
N LEU A 130 -1.10 -1.25 0.71
CA LEU A 130 0.19 -1.23 0.03
C LEU A 130 0.16 -0.19 -1.08
N PHE A 131 1.09 0.76 -1.04
CA PHE A 131 1.42 1.61 -2.17
C PHE A 131 2.51 0.95 -3.00
N VAL A 132 2.29 0.85 -4.31
CA VAL A 132 3.31 0.44 -5.29
C VAL A 132 3.46 1.58 -6.29
N TRP A 133 4.61 2.20 -6.33
CA TRP A 133 4.79 3.45 -7.07
C TRP A 133 6.02 3.44 -7.96
N ASP A 134 6.07 4.37 -8.90
CA ASP A 134 7.26 4.52 -9.75
C ASP A 134 8.41 5.09 -8.94
N SER A 135 9.58 4.50 -9.09
CA SER A 135 10.77 4.83 -8.31
C SER A 135 11.24 6.26 -8.56
N THR A 136 10.91 6.85 -9.71
CA THR A 136 11.30 8.23 -10.05
C THR A 136 10.34 9.29 -9.51
N ASP A 137 9.15 8.89 -9.07
CA ASP A 137 8.10 9.77 -8.56
C ASP A 137 7.75 9.42 -7.08
N MET A 138 8.68 8.77 -6.38
CA MET A 138 8.48 8.31 -5.00
C MET A 138 8.43 9.47 -3.99
N GLU A 139 9.18 10.55 -4.25
CA GLU A 139 9.18 11.76 -3.43
C GLU A 139 7.77 12.36 -3.37
N ASP A 140 7.15 12.55 -4.53
CA ASP A 140 5.77 13.05 -4.64
C ASP A 140 4.80 12.16 -3.86
N LEU A 141 4.94 10.83 -3.94
CA LEU A 141 4.07 9.94 -3.16
C LEU A 141 4.27 10.13 -1.65
N ILE A 142 5.53 10.19 -1.19
CA ILE A 142 5.88 10.32 0.23
C ILE A 142 5.34 11.64 0.80
N GLU A 143 5.48 12.73 0.06
CA GLU A 143 4.86 14.01 0.40
C GLU A 143 3.32 13.89 0.44
N ASN A 144 2.73 13.31 -0.60
CA ASN A 144 1.28 13.20 -0.75
C ASN A 144 0.62 12.31 0.32
N VAL A 145 1.33 11.33 0.89
CA VAL A 145 0.85 10.52 2.03
C VAL A 145 1.25 11.08 3.39
N ASP A 146 1.81 12.30 3.43
CA ASP A 146 2.25 13.04 4.63
C ASP A 146 3.22 12.23 5.51
N THR A 147 4.11 11.45 4.89
CA THR A 147 5.13 10.67 5.60
C THR A 147 6.52 11.24 5.39
N ASP A 148 7.39 11.02 6.37
CA ASP A 148 8.79 11.44 6.30
C ASP A 148 9.64 10.21 6.56
N ALA A 149 10.14 9.59 5.49
CA ALA A 149 10.92 8.37 5.58
C ALA A 149 12.36 8.61 6.09
N GLY A 150 12.81 9.88 6.18
CA GLY A 150 14.19 10.22 6.55
C GLY A 150 15.26 9.62 5.64
N LEU A 151 14.87 9.11 4.47
CA LEU A 151 15.74 8.54 3.45
C LEU A 151 16.02 9.58 2.38
N ASP A 152 17.23 9.55 1.83
CA ASP A 152 17.54 10.31 0.63
C ASP A 152 16.80 9.68 -0.57
N ASN A 153 16.19 10.50 -1.43
CA ASN A 153 15.36 10.04 -2.54
C ASN A 153 16.15 9.18 -3.52
N ASP A 154 17.44 9.47 -3.67
CA ASP A 154 18.36 8.68 -4.47
C ASP A 154 18.49 7.25 -3.93
N GLN A 155 18.36 7.03 -2.63
CA GLN A 155 18.40 5.69 -2.03
C GLN A 155 17.10 4.94 -2.32
N LEU A 156 15.94 5.59 -2.24
CA LEU A 156 14.66 4.94 -2.53
C LEU A 156 14.51 4.58 -4.01
N ALA A 157 15.00 5.43 -4.90
CA ALA A 157 14.92 5.23 -6.34
C ALA A 157 15.81 4.07 -6.83
N LEU A 158 16.93 3.80 -6.14
CA LEU A 158 17.91 2.78 -6.52
C LEU A 158 17.57 1.37 -6.03
N HIS A 159 16.75 1.25 -4.99
CA HIS A 159 16.50 -0.03 -4.30
C HIS A 159 15.06 -0.51 -4.46
N ALA A 160 14.84 -1.39 -5.46
CA ALA A 160 13.55 -2.08 -5.68
C ALA A 160 13.22 -3.13 -4.61
N ASP A 161 14.15 -3.39 -3.68
CA ASP A 161 14.04 -4.38 -2.62
C ASP A 161 13.62 -3.82 -1.27
N LEU A 162 13.38 -2.51 -1.14
CA LEU A 162 12.99 -1.92 0.13
C LEU A 162 11.47 -1.92 0.34
N ILE A 163 11.09 -2.10 1.61
CA ILE A 163 9.75 -1.93 2.15
C ILE A 163 9.81 -0.83 3.20
N LEU A 164 9.02 0.21 2.98
CA LEU A 164 8.79 1.26 3.95
C LEU A 164 7.51 0.91 4.70
N THR A 165 7.62 0.68 6.01
CA THR A 165 6.48 0.45 6.88
C THR A 165 6.19 1.73 7.65
N VAL A 166 5.04 2.35 7.39
CA VAL A 166 4.66 3.63 7.99
C VAL A 166 3.68 3.40 9.14
N ASN A 167 3.98 4.01 10.29
CA ASN A 167 3.11 3.97 11.46
C ASN A 167 2.10 5.12 11.43
N PRO A 168 0.77 4.87 11.38
CA PRO A 168 -0.21 5.95 11.28
C PRO A 168 -0.29 6.88 12.50
N LYS A 169 0.27 6.46 13.65
CA LYS A 169 0.37 7.30 14.86
C LYS A 169 1.53 8.29 14.82
N ASP A 170 2.52 8.03 13.96
CA ASP A 170 3.73 8.81 13.85
C ASP A 170 4.28 8.62 12.44
N LEU A 171 3.85 9.49 11.52
CA LEU A 171 4.18 9.41 10.09
C LEU A 171 5.66 9.67 9.79
N ARG A 172 6.44 10.06 10.80
CA ARG A 172 7.91 10.17 10.74
C ARG A 172 8.62 8.90 11.19
N ASN A 173 7.88 7.96 11.79
CA ASN A 173 8.39 6.66 12.20
C ASN A 173 8.18 5.65 11.08
N VAL A 174 9.09 5.71 10.10
CA VAL A 174 9.13 4.80 8.95
C VAL A 174 10.21 3.76 9.19
N ALA A 175 9.82 2.49 9.26
CA ALA A 175 10.76 1.38 9.31
C ALA A 175 11.11 0.94 7.88
N VAL A 176 12.40 0.91 7.56
CA VAL A 176 12.92 0.50 6.26
C VAL A 176 13.50 -0.90 6.38
N THR A 177 12.99 -1.82 5.59
CA THR A 177 13.42 -3.23 5.62
C THR A 177 13.58 -3.76 4.20
N SER A 178 14.46 -4.73 4.00
CA SER A 178 14.57 -5.44 2.72
C SER A 178 13.46 -6.49 2.59
N MET A 179 12.97 -6.71 1.37
CA MET A 179 12.08 -7.81 1.01
C MET A 179 12.73 -9.19 1.21
N ASN A 180 14.06 -9.25 1.24
CA ASN A 180 14.86 -10.47 1.39
C ASN A 180 14.54 -11.52 0.31
N CYS A 181 14.40 -11.05 -0.94
CA CYS A 181 14.17 -11.87 -2.12
C CYS A 181 15.44 -12.65 -2.47
N THR A 182 15.43 -13.95 -2.15
CA THR A 182 16.58 -14.83 -2.37
C THR A 182 17.03 -14.82 -3.84
N GLY A 183 18.29 -14.43 -4.07
CA GLY A 183 18.91 -14.41 -5.40
C GLY A 183 18.49 -13.26 -6.31
N ILE A 184 17.74 -12.28 -5.79
CA ILE A 184 17.28 -11.09 -6.53
C ILE A 184 17.78 -9.82 -5.85
N ASP A 185 17.69 -9.74 -4.51
CA ASP A 185 18.15 -8.56 -3.79
C ASP A 185 19.65 -8.35 -3.97
N GLY A 186 20.02 -7.11 -4.28
CA GLY A 186 21.41 -6.70 -4.34
C GLY A 186 22.04 -6.66 -2.95
N THR A 187 23.37 -6.58 -2.89
CA THR A 187 24.02 -6.07 -1.68
C THR A 187 23.63 -4.61 -1.51
N ALA A 188 23.01 -4.29 -0.38
CA ALA A 188 22.82 -2.93 0.10
C ALA A 188 24.15 -2.19 0.24
#